data_AF-A0A1D1YP78-F1
#
_entry.id   AF-A0A1D1YP78-F1
#
_cell.length_a   1.000
_cell.length_b   1.000
_cell.length_c   1.000
_cell.angle_alpha   90.00
_cell.angle_beta   90.00
_cell.angle_gamma   90.00
#
_symmetry.space_group_name_H-M   'P 1'
#
loop_
_entity.id
_entity.type
_entity.pdbx_description
1 polymer ?
#
loop_
_entity_poly.entity_id
_entity_poly.type
_entity_poly.pdbx_seq_one_letter_code
_entity_poly.pdbx_strand_id
1 'polypeptide(L)'
;MLWLLGGHNLLILARGLGHYVQLGTTIDDAIGEAYDKTARWLGLDLRKGGGPALEELAMEGDANSVKFSIPMRQHKDCNFSYAGLKTQVRMAIESMNIDVENNPIASANAQDRRRRADIAASFQRVAVLHLEERCERAIEWALEIEPSIKHLVISGGVASNHYVRTRLKHIVDKNGLGLVCPPPNLCTDNGVMVAWTGIEHFRLGRFESPPSANEPEDFVFDLRPRWPLGEEYSQGRSEACSLRRARIHPSLTSIIQGLTQQKTLDKN
;
A
#
# COMPACT_ATOMS: atom_id res chain seq x y z
N MET A 1 -10.37 -2.41 -2.68
CA MET A 1 -9.29 -1.64 -3.31
C MET A 1 -8.08 -1.67 -2.39
N LEU A 2 -6.91 -1.98 -2.94
CA LEU A 2 -5.64 -2.01 -2.26
C LEU A 2 -4.73 -0.94 -2.87
N TRP A 3 -4.22 -0.04 -2.05
CA TRP A 3 -3.23 0.96 -2.46
C TRP A 3 -1.87 0.58 -1.90
N LEU A 4 -0.90 0.34 -2.79
CA LEU A 4 0.50 0.08 -2.47
C LEU A 4 1.37 1.23 -2.97
N LEU A 5 1.21 2.40 -2.37
CA LEU A 5 2.09 3.54 -2.62
C LEU A 5 3.43 3.32 -1.91
N GLY A 6 4.49 3.97 -2.40
CA GLY A 6 5.85 3.83 -1.86
C GLY A 6 5.93 3.99 -0.33
N GLY A 7 5.08 4.86 0.24
CA GLY A 7 5.01 5.11 1.69
C GLY A 7 3.80 4.52 2.42
N HIS A 8 2.82 3.92 1.74
CA HIS A 8 1.59 3.44 2.39
C HIS A 8 1.04 2.17 1.75
N ASN A 9 0.71 1.18 2.59
CA ASN A 9 -0.18 0.09 2.24
C ASN A 9 -1.55 0.36 2.86
N LEU A 10 -2.60 0.35 2.06
CA LEU A 10 -3.95 0.65 2.53
C LEU A 10 -4.96 -0.27 1.87
N LEU A 11 -5.70 -1.01 2.69
CA LEU A 11 -6.80 -1.87 2.28
C LEU A 11 -8.13 -1.17 2.57
N ILE A 12 -8.87 -0.85 1.51
CA ILE A 12 -10.16 -0.15 1.58
C ILE A 12 -11.23 -0.97 0.89
N LEU A 13 -12.37 -1.14 1.56
CA LEU A 13 -13.63 -1.46 0.89
C LEU A 13 -14.29 -0.16 0.43
N ALA A 14 -14.38 0.03 -0.89
CA ALA A 14 -15.06 1.16 -1.51
C ALA A 14 -16.47 0.73 -1.93
N ARG A 15 -17.49 1.30 -1.25
CA ARG A 15 -18.91 1.05 -1.57
C ARG A 15 -19.48 2.07 -2.57
N GLY A 16 -18.81 3.21 -2.70
CA GLY A 16 -19.17 4.29 -3.61
C GLY A 16 -18.27 5.50 -3.39
N LEU A 17 -18.41 6.52 -4.24
CA LEU A 17 -17.62 7.74 -4.12
C LEU A 17 -17.86 8.37 -2.74
N GLY A 18 -16.81 8.50 -1.94
CA GLY A 18 -16.90 9.05 -0.58
C GLY A 18 -17.45 8.08 0.47
N HIS A 19 -17.62 6.80 0.15
CA HIS A 19 -18.13 5.77 1.07
C HIS A 19 -17.10 4.65 1.16
N TYR A 20 -16.13 4.85 2.05
CA TYR A 20 -14.98 3.97 2.23
C TYR A 20 -14.94 3.40 3.65
N VAL A 21 -14.57 2.12 3.75
CA VAL A 21 -14.25 1.43 5.01
C VAL A 21 -12.79 1.01 4.95
N GLN A 22 -11.98 1.44 5.92
CA GLN A 22 -10.59 1.04 6.01
C GLN A 22 -10.49 -0.31 6.71
N LEU A 23 -10.09 -1.35 5.99
CA LEU A 23 -9.93 -2.71 6.52
C LEU A 23 -8.56 -2.91 7.19
N GLY A 24 -7.52 -2.23 6.69
CA GLY A 24 -6.18 -2.31 7.24
C GLY A 24 -5.24 -1.27 6.66
N THR A 25 -4.20 -0.92 7.41
CA THR A 25 -3.21 0.10 7.03
C THR A 25 -1.79 -0.29 7.46
N THR A 26 -0.79 0.41 6.95
CA THR A 26 0.60 0.30 7.44
C THR A 26 0.73 0.87 8.86
N ILE A 27 1.32 0.10 9.77
CA ILE A 27 1.64 0.54 11.15
C ILE A 27 3.07 1.10 11.28
N ASP A 28 4.00 0.66 10.43
CA ASP A 28 5.37 1.17 10.33
C ASP A 28 5.76 1.53 8.90
N ASP A 29 6.50 0.66 8.22
CA ASP A 29 7.01 0.82 6.87
C ASP A 29 6.09 0.14 5.85
N ALA A 30 5.95 0.77 4.69
CA ALA A 30 5.23 0.18 3.57
C ALA A 30 6.09 -0.84 2.80
N ILE A 31 5.43 -1.65 1.96
CA ILE A 31 6.14 -2.66 1.17
C ILE A 31 7.06 -2.00 0.15
N GLY A 32 6.65 -0.88 -0.46
CA GLY A 32 7.48 -0.12 -1.40
C GLY A 32 8.78 0.35 -0.78
N GLU A 33 8.70 0.97 0.40
CA GLU A 33 9.89 1.36 1.16
C GLU A 33 10.78 0.16 1.52
N ALA A 34 10.19 -0.97 1.88
CA ALA A 34 10.94 -2.19 2.16
C ALA A 34 11.71 -2.70 0.93
N TYR A 35 11.11 -2.66 -0.26
CA TYR A 35 11.79 -2.97 -1.51
C TYR A 35 12.91 -1.98 -1.80
N ASP A 36 12.65 -0.68 -1.73
CA ASP A 36 13.64 0.35 -2.03
C ASP A 36 14.83 0.32 -1.06
N LYS A 37 14.57 0.06 0.22
CA LYS A 37 15.62 -0.06 1.23
C LYS A 37 16.46 -1.31 1.00
N THR A 38 15.82 -2.43 0.70
CA THR A 38 16.51 -3.70 0.43
C THR A 38 17.35 -3.60 -0.83
N ALA A 39 16.81 -3.02 -1.91
CA ALA A 39 17.54 -2.78 -3.15
C ALA A 39 18.78 -1.90 -2.91
N ARG A 40 18.65 -0.85 -2.10
CA ARG A 40 19.78 -0.01 -1.70
C ARG A 40 20.83 -0.78 -0.89
N TRP A 41 20.41 -1.58 0.08
CA TRP A 41 21.32 -2.41 0.88
C TRP A 41 21.97 -3.54 0.10
N LEU A 42 21.40 -3.97 -1.01
CA LEU A 42 22.04 -4.93 -1.92
C LEU A 42 22.93 -4.26 -2.97
N GLY A 43 23.05 -2.92 -2.94
CA GLY A 43 23.90 -2.17 -3.87
C GLY A 43 23.40 -2.20 -5.31
N LEU A 44 22.09 -2.27 -5.52
CA LEU A 44 21.50 -2.33 -6.87
C LEU A 44 21.49 -0.95 -7.53
N ASP A 45 21.49 -0.93 -8.86
CA ASP A 45 21.25 0.29 -9.63
C ASP A 45 19.76 0.68 -9.53
N LEU A 46 19.49 1.83 -8.91
CA LEU A 46 18.14 2.31 -8.63
C LEU A 46 17.59 3.26 -9.71
N ARG A 47 18.25 3.40 -10.88
CA ARG A 47 17.76 4.26 -11.98
C ARG A 47 16.32 3.97 -12.40
N LYS A 48 15.91 2.70 -12.36
CA LYS A 48 14.54 2.25 -12.67
C LYS A 48 13.62 2.18 -11.44
N GLY A 49 14.11 2.55 -10.25
CA GLY A 49 13.45 2.33 -8.95
C GLY A 49 13.93 1.05 -8.25
N GLY A 50 13.81 0.99 -6.92
CA GLY A 50 14.29 -0.15 -6.14
C GLY A 50 13.41 -1.39 -6.27
N GLY A 51 12.09 -1.22 -6.43
CA GLY A 51 11.16 -2.31 -6.73
C GLY A 51 11.55 -3.14 -7.96
N PRO A 52 11.63 -2.54 -9.16
CA PRO A 52 12.01 -3.25 -10.38
C PRO A 52 13.42 -3.85 -10.32
N ALA A 53 14.40 -3.11 -9.77
CA ALA A 53 15.78 -3.60 -9.67
C ALA A 53 15.88 -4.85 -8.76
N LEU A 54 15.14 -4.86 -7.65
CA LEU A 54 15.08 -6.00 -6.75
C LEU A 54 14.39 -7.20 -7.41
N GLU A 55 13.28 -6.96 -8.11
CA GLU A 55 12.56 -8.01 -8.85
C GLU A 55 13.44 -8.66 -9.92
N GLU A 56 14.18 -7.86 -10.68
CA GLU A 56 15.13 -8.35 -11.69
C GLU A 56 16.17 -9.29 -11.05
N LEU A 57 16.78 -8.88 -9.93
CA LEU A 57 17.78 -9.69 -9.24
C LEU A 57 17.17 -10.94 -8.56
N ALA A 58 15.96 -10.84 -8.02
CA ALA A 58 15.27 -11.95 -7.35
C ALA A 58 15.02 -13.14 -8.28
N MET A 59 14.90 -12.92 -9.60
CA MET A 59 14.77 -14.00 -10.58
C MET A 59 16.03 -14.88 -10.68
N GLU A 60 17.19 -14.36 -10.28
CA GLU A 60 18.47 -15.09 -10.31
C GLU A 60 18.72 -15.89 -9.03
N GLY A 61 17.89 -15.75 -7.98
CA GLY A 61 18.10 -16.31 -6.65
C GLY A 61 17.23 -17.53 -6.33
N ASP A 62 17.56 -18.22 -5.23
CA ASP A 62 16.68 -19.19 -4.60
C ASP A 62 15.88 -18.52 -3.47
N ALA A 63 14.56 -18.46 -3.64
CA ALA A 63 13.66 -17.84 -2.66
C ALA A 63 13.63 -18.54 -1.29
N ASN A 64 14.15 -19.76 -1.18
CA ASN A 64 14.22 -20.52 0.08
C ASN A 64 15.60 -20.52 0.75
N SER A 65 16.59 -19.87 0.13
CA SER A 65 17.97 -19.80 0.63
C SER A 65 18.09 -19.14 2.00
N VAL A 66 17.40 -18.01 2.21
CA VAL A 66 17.40 -17.26 3.47
C VAL A 66 16.05 -17.38 4.16
N LYS A 67 16.08 -17.81 5.42
CA LYS A 67 14.88 -17.98 6.24
C LYS A 67 14.52 -16.67 6.94
N PHE A 68 13.61 -15.91 6.35
CA PHE A 68 12.97 -14.78 7.02
C PHE A 68 11.65 -15.19 7.68
N SER A 69 11.36 -14.60 8.83
CA SER A 69 10.06 -14.71 9.50
C SER A 69 9.04 -13.77 8.88
N ILE A 70 7.81 -14.26 8.74
CA ILE A 70 6.69 -13.51 8.18
C ILE A 70 6.25 -12.45 9.22
N PRO A 71 6.20 -11.16 8.86
CA PRO A 71 5.75 -10.11 9.75
C PRO A 71 4.35 -10.36 10.32
N MET A 72 4.15 -10.00 11.59
CA MET A 72 2.82 -9.93 12.22
C MET A 72 1.95 -11.21 12.10
N ARG A 73 2.55 -12.39 11.94
CA ARG A 73 1.80 -13.65 11.69
C ARG A 73 0.74 -14.00 12.74
N GLN A 74 0.92 -13.52 13.99
CA GLN A 74 -0.02 -13.74 15.09
C GLN A 74 -1.17 -12.72 15.13
N HIS A 75 -1.08 -11.62 14.37
CA HIS A 75 -2.10 -10.57 14.34
C HIS A 75 -3.27 -10.99 13.45
N LYS A 76 -4.47 -10.85 13.98
CA LYS A 76 -5.73 -11.17 13.28
C LYS A 76 -6.32 -9.99 12.51
N ASP A 77 -5.64 -8.85 12.49
CA ASP A 77 -6.03 -7.68 11.71
C ASP A 77 -5.55 -7.76 10.24
N CYS A 78 -5.90 -6.74 9.45
CA CYS A 78 -5.41 -6.59 8.08
C CYS A 78 -4.25 -5.57 7.99
N ASN A 79 -3.56 -5.28 9.09
CA ASN A 79 -2.53 -4.26 9.13
C ASN A 79 -1.18 -4.78 8.61
N PHE A 80 -0.37 -3.85 8.09
CA PHE A 80 0.91 -4.13 7.47
C PHE A 80 2.08 -3.60 8.29
N SER A 81 3.14 -4.39 8.41
CA SER A 81 4.43 -4.01 8.99
C SER A 81 5.52 -4.68 8.18
N TYR A 82 6.55 -3.92 7.81
CA TYR A 82 7.72 -4.42 7.09
C TYR A 82 9.04 -4.03 7.78
N ALA A 83 9.01 -3.24 8.86
CA ALA A 83 10.20 -2.84 9.60
C ALA A 83 11.02 -4.04 10.11
N GLY A 84 10.35 -5.03 10.72
CA GLY A 84 10.99 -6.24 11.20
C GLY A 84 11.60 -7.10 10.09
N LEU A 85 10.99 -7.13 8.91
CA LEU A 85 11.54 -7.83 7.75
C LEU A 85 12.80 -7.13 7.21
N LYS A 86 12.80 -5.79 7.14
CA LYS A 86 13.98 -5.00 6.79
C LYS A 86 15.16 -5.30 7.73
N THR A 87 14.92 -5.35 9.03
CA THR A 87 15.97 -5.69 10.00
C THR A 87 16.56 -7.07 9.74
N GLN A 88 15.73 -8.08 9.46
CA GLN A 88 16.21 -9.42 9.13
C GLN A 88 17.05 -9.45 7.84
N VAL A 89 16.65 -8.70 6.81
CA VAL A 89 17.44 -8.55 5.58
C VAL A 89 18.81 -7.95 5.87
N ARG A 90 18.86 -6.87 6.67
CA ARG A 90 20.13 -6.25 7.06
C ARG A 90 21.04 -7.25 7.78
N MET A 91 20.51 -8.00 8.73
CA MET A 91 21.27 -9.04 9.44
C MET A 91 21.76 -10.15 8.50
N ALA A 92 20.97 -10.54 7.50
CA ALA A 92 21.38 -11.51 6.48
C ALA A 92 22.57 -10.99 5.64
N ILE A 93 22.52 -9.73 5.21
CA ILE A 93 23.61 -9.08 4.46
C ILE A 93 24.90 -9.05 5.30
N GLU A 94 24.80 -8.65 6.57
CA GLU A 94 25.93 -8.60 7.51
C GLU A 94 26.53 -10.01 7.75
N SER A 95 25.68 -11.01 8.04
CA SER A 95 26.13 -12.40 8.27
C SER A 95 26.79 -13.07 7.05
N MET A 96 26.41 -12.66 5.83
CA MET A 96 27.03 -13.15 4.59
C MET A 96 28.27 -12.37 4.17
N ASN A 97 28.70 -11.39 4.98
CA ASN A 97 29.83 -10.50 4.72
C ASN A 97 29.75 -9.82 3.35
N ILE A 98 28.55 -9.39 2.96
CA ILE A 98 28.36 -8.67 1.70
C ILE A 98 28.77 -7.22 1.92
N ASP A 99 29.97 -6.87 1.47
CA ASP A 99 30.43 -5.48 1.46
C ASP A 99 29.90 -4.77 0.22
N VAL A 100 28.99 -3.82 0.42
CA VAL A 100 28.35 -3.08 -0.68
C VAL A 100 29.16 -1.85 -1.07
N GLU A 101 29.88 -1.27 -0.11
CA GLU A 101 30.63 -0.02 -0.29
C GLU A 101 31.92 -0.27 -1.09
N ASN A 102 32.64 -1.35 -0.76
CA ASN A 102 33.89 -1.70 -1.43
C ASN A 102 33.70 -2.68 -2.60
N ASN A 103 32.53 -3.30 -2.72
CA ASN A 103 32.21 -4.25 -3.79
C ASN A 103 30.80 -3.99 -4.37
N PRO A 104 30.65 -3.01 -5.30
CA PRO A 104 29.38 -2.74 -5.96
C PRO A 104 28.94 -3.94 -6.81
N ILE A 105 27.62 -4.10 -7.02
CA ILE A 105 27.08 -5.27 -7.74
C ILE A 105 27.63 -5.42 -9.18
N ALA A 106 28.01 -4.32 -9.82
CA ALA A 106 28.62 -4.32 -11.15
C ALA A 106 30.02 -4.96 -11.18
N SER A 107 30.71 -4.97 -10.05
CA SER A 107 32.05 -5.55 -9.88
C SER A 107 32.03 -6.84 -9.04
N ALA A 108 30.85 -7.26 -8.58
CA ALA A 108 30.69 -8.45 -7.74
C ALA A 108 31.03 -9.72 -8.51
N ASN A 109 31.81 -10.61 -7.89
CA ASN A 109 32.03 -11.94 -8.42
C ASN A 109 30.71 -12.76 -8.45
N ALA A 110 30.72 -13.89 -9.16
CA ALA A 110 29.53 -14.72 -9.33
C ALA A 110 28.93 -15.21 -7.99
N GLN A 111 29.76 -15.48 -6.99
CA GLN A 111 29.30 -15.95 -5.68
C GLN A 111 28.60 -14.83 -4.90
N ASP A 112 29.16 -13.62 -4.89
CA ASP A 112 28.57 -12.46 -4.21
C ASP A 112 27.27 -12.04 -4.88
N ARG A 113 27.23 -12.03 -6.22
CA ARG A 113 25.98 -11.77 -6.97
C ARG A 113 24.92 -12.79 -6.61
N ARG A 114 25.27 -14.07 -6.54
CA ARG A 114 24.32 -15.12 -6.18
C ARG A 114 23.78 -14.95 -4.75
N ARG A 115 24.64 -14.63 -3.77
CA ARG A 115 24.21 -14.35 -2.39
C ARG A 115 23.23 -13.18 -2.32
N ARG A 116 23.48 -12.09 -3.07
CA ARG A 116 22.56 -10.95 -3.15
C ARG A 116 21.23 -11.35 -3.80
N ALA A 117 21.27 -12.17 -4.84
CA ALA A 117 20.07 -12.69 -5.50
C ALA A 117 19.23 -13.58 -4.59
N ASP A 118 19.88 -14.46 -3.85
CA ASP A 118 19.28 -15.33 -2.84
C ASP A 118 18.56 -14.50 -1.75
N ILE A 119 19.20 -13.45 -1.22
CA ILE A 119 18.56 -12.50 -0.28
C ILE A 119 17.37 -11.79 -0.93
N ALA A 120 17.52 -11.26 -2.15
CA ALA A 120 16.44 -10.58 -2.86
C ALA A 120 15.22 -11.48 -3.08
N ALA A 121 15.44 -12.72 -3.53
CA ALA A 121 14.42 -13.72 -3.77
C ALA A 121 13.70 -14.12 -2.48
N SER A 122 14.45 -14.39 -1.41
CA SER A 122 13.88 -14.73 -0.10
C SER A 122 13.10 -13.56 0.51
N PHE A 123 13.59 -12.33 0.38
CA PHE A 123 12.89 -11.13 0.83
C PHE A 123 11.58 -10.95 0.06
N GLN A 124 11.62 -10.97 -1.27
CA GLN A 124 10.45 -10.79 -2.13
C GLN A 124 9.37 -11.84 -1.82
N ARG A 125 9.77 -13.11 -1.66
CA ARG A 125 8.83 -14.18 -1.28
C ARG A 125 8.12 -13.89 0.04
N VAL A 126 8.87 -13.53 1.10
CA VAL A 126 8.29 -13.31 2.44
C VAL A 126 7.50 -12.00 2.52
N ALA A 127 7.98 -10.94 1.88
CA ALA A 127 7.28 -9.66 1.80
C ALA A 127 5.92 -9.82 1.09
N VAL A 128 5.90 -10.53 -0.04
CA VAL A 128 4.66 -10.77 -0.77
C VAL A 128 3.77 -11.77 -0.05
N LEU A 129 4.30 -12.81 0.60
CA LEU A 129 3.47 -13.71 1.42
C LEU A 129 2.72 -12.96 2.53
N HIS A 130 3.36 -11.98 3.19
CA HIS A 130 2.68 -11.11 4.15
C HIS A 130 1.57 -10.29 3.49
N LEU A 131 1.84 -9.72 2.30
CA LEU A 131 0.83 -9.02 1.51
C LEU A 131 -0.36 -9.92 1.18
N GLU A 132 -0.11 -11.17 0.76
CA GLU A 132 -1.10 -12.18 0.44
C GLU A 132 -2.02 -12.47 1.64
N GLU A 133 -1.43 -12.77 2.81
CA GLU A 133 -2.17 -13.09 4.04
C GLU A 133 -3.09 -11.95 4.52
N ARG A 134 -2.71 -10.68 4.26
CA ARG A 134 -3.54 -9.51 4.58
C ARG A 134 -4.61 -9.26 3.54
N CYS A 135 -4.30 -9.45 2.26
CA CYS A 135 -5.29 -9.30 1.18
C CYS A 135 -6.37 -10.38 1.24
N GLU A 136 -6.00 -11.63 1.52
CA GLU A 136 -6.96 -12.74 1.64
C GLU A 136 -7.96 -12.47 2.77
N ARG A 137 -7.48 -12.13 3.97
CA ARG A 137 -8.35 -11.76 5.09
C ARG A 137 -9.23 -10.54 4.80
N ALA A 138 -8.67 -9.53 4.13
CA ALA A 138 -9.45 -8.35 3.76
C ALA A 138 -10.52 -8.66 2.72
N ILE A 139 -10.28 -9.60 1.81
CA ILE A 139 -11.30 -10.10 0.87
C ILE A 139 -12.40 -10.81 1.64
N GLU A 140 -12.06 -11.70 2.58
CA GLU A 140 -13.04 -12.40 3.43
C GLU A 140 -13.94 -11.39 4.16
N TRP A 141 -13.36 -10.43 4.88
CA TRP A 141 -14.12 -9.39 5.58
C TRP A 141 -14.94 -8.53 4.63
N ALA A 142 -14.38 -8.15 3.49
CA ALA A 142 -15.09 -7.34 2.51
C ALA A 142 -16.32 -8.07 1.95
N LEU A 143 -16.21 -9.38 1.70
CA LEU A 143 -17.33 -10.20 1.23
C LEU A 143 -18.39 -10.43 2.31
N GLU A 144 -18.00 -10.52 3.58
CA GLU A 144 -18.96 -10.54 4.70
C GLU A 144 -19.73 -9.22 4.80
N ILE A 145 -19.04 -8.09 4.61
CA ILE A 145 -19.59 -6.74 4.70
C ILE A 145 -20.42 -6.35 3.46
N GLU A 146 -20.02 -6.84 2.29
CA GLU A 146 -20.62 -6.54 0.97
C GLU A 146 -20.43 -7.73 0.02
N PRO A 147 -21.38 -8.70 0.00
CA PRO A 147 -21.28 -9.90 -0.83
C PRO A 147 -21.27 -9.64 -2.34
N SER A 148 -21.63 -8.42 -2.78
CA SER A 148 -21.72 -8.07 -4.20
C SER A 148 -20.37 -7.69 -4.84
N ILE A 149 -19.29 -7.62 -4.07
CA ILE A 149 -17.95 -7.29 -4.59
C ILE A 149 -17.52 -8.33 -5.63
N LYS A 150 -16.98 -7.84 -6.74
CA LYS A 150 -16.49 -8.68 -7.85
C LYS A 150 -15.01 -8.53 -8.13
N HIS A 151 -14.36 -7.49 -7.60
CA HIS A 151 -13.00 -7.14 -8.00
C HIS A 151 -12.15 -6.69 -6.82
N LEU A 152 -10.89 -7.13 -6.82
CA LEU A 152 -9.80 -6.47 -6.10
C LEU A 152 -9.08 -5.56 -7.09
N VAL A 153 -9.04 -4.27 -6.79
CA VAL A 153 -8.23 -3.30 -7.53
C VAL A 153 -6.95 -3.06 -6.75
N ILE A 154 -5.78 -3.17 -7.41
CA ILE A 154 -4.48 -2.84 -6.83
C ILE A 154 -3.84 -1.67 -7.61
N SER A 155 -3.46 -0.60 -6.91
CA SER A 155 -2.76 0.56 -7.47
C SER A 155 -1.48 0.89 -6.70
N GLY A 156 -0.64 1.77 -7.26
CA GLY A 156 0.63 2.19 -6.66
C GLY A 156 1.86 1.58 -7.35
N GLY A 157 3.06 2.06 -7.00
CA GLY A 157 4.31 1.65 -7.68
C GLY A 157 4.59 0.16 -7.58
N VAL A 158 4.32 -0.45 -6.42
CA VAL A 158 4.51 -1.90 -6.20
C VAL A 158 3.49 -2.73 -6.98
N ALA A 159 2.35 -2.14 -7.37
CA ALA A 159 1.39 -2.80 -8.24
C ALA A 159 1.96 -3.12 -9.62
N SER A 160 3.09 -2.54 -10.04
CA SER A 160 3.76 -2.86 -11.30
C SER A 160 4.66 -4.10 -11.25
N ASN A 161 4.97 -4.61 -10.04
CA ASN A 161 5.78 -5.80 -9.85
C ASN A 161 5.01 -7.05 -10.33
N HIS A 162 5.62 -7.83 -11.21
CA HIS A 162 4.99 -8.99 -11.84
C HIS A 162 4.75 -10.11 -10.84
N TYR A 163 5.70 -10.36 -9.94
CA TYR A 163 5.55 -11.36 -8.89
C TYR A 163 4.35 -11.04 -7.98
N VAL A 164 4.22 -9.79 -7.52
CA VAL A 164 3.06 -9.32 -6.73
C VAL A 164 1.75 -9.55 -7.50
N ARG A 165 1.68 -9.15 -8.78
CA ARG A 165 0.47 -9.35 -9.61
C ARG A 165 0.09 -10.83 -9.71
N THR A 166 1.06 -11.69 -10.01
CA THR A 166 0.84 -13.13 -10.17
C THR A 166 0.34 -13.78 -8.88
N ARG A 167 0.93 -13.40 -7.74
CA ARG A 167 0.55 -13.88 -6.42
C ARG A 167 -0.86 -13.42 -6.01
N LEU A 168 -1.18 -12.14 -6.18
CA LEU A 168 -2.53 -11.63 -5.90
C LEU A 168 -3.58 -12.16 -6.88
N LYS A 169 -3.22 -12.43 -8.14
CA LYS A 169 -4.13 -13.05 -9.11
C LYS A 169 -4.62 -14.41 -8.61
N HIS A 170 -3.73 -15.22 -8.06
CA HIS A 170 -4.09 -16.51 -7.47
C HIS A 170 -5.10 -16.36 -6.30
N ILE A 171 -4.93 -15.35 -5.45
CA ILE A 171 -5.85 -15.11 -4.32
C ILE A 171 -7.23 -14.70 -4.80
N VAL A 172 -7.32 -13.78 -5.76
CA VAL A 172 -8.62 -13.33 -6.25
C VAL A 172 -9.35 -14.45 -6.99
N ASP A 173 -8.63 -15.27 -7.75
CA ASP A 173 -9.20 -16.40 -8.49
C ASP A 173 -9.78 -17.45 -7.54
N LYS A 174 -9.06 -17.76 -6.45
CA LYS A 174 -9.54 -18.64 -5.38
C LYS A 174 -10.84 -18.16 -4.75
N ASN A 175 -11.06 -16.84 -4.71
CA ASN A 175 -12.25 -16.20 -4.14
C ASN A 175 -13.31 -15.82 -5.20
N GLY A 176 -13.14 -16.22 -6.47
CA GLY A 176 -14.09 -15.88 -7.54
C GLY A 176 -14.14 -14.39 -7.90
N LEU A 177 -13.08 -13.64 -7.60
CA LEU A 177 -12.96 -12.21 -7.88
C LEU A 177 -12.02 -11.95 -9.07
N GLY A 178 -12.22 -10.81 -9.75
CA GLY A 178 -11.28 -10.31 -10.75
C GLY A 178 -10.18 -9.43 -10.15
N LEU A 179 -8.95 -9.52 -10.67
CA LEU A 179 -7.87 -8.57 -10.35
C LEU A 179 -7.85 -7.45 -11.38
N VAL A 180 -7.91 -6.20 -10.91
CA VAL A 180 -7.75 -5.01 -11.75
C VAL A 180 -6.47 -4.29 -11.34
N CYS A 181 -5.54 -4.18 -12.28
CA CYS A 181 -4.32 -3.39 -12.12
C CYS A 181 -4.35 -2.24 -13.13
N PRO A 182 -4.43 -0.97 -12.70
CA PRO A 182 -4.33 0.16 -13.62
C PRO A 182 -3.02 0.16 -14.41
N PRO A 183 -2.97 0.83 -15.57
CA PRO A 183 -1.75 1.10 -16.30
C PRO A 183 -0.67 1.73 -15.39
N PRO A 184 0.61 1.34 -15.50
CA PRO A 184 1.68 1.83 -14.61
C PRO A 184 1.80 3.36 -14.53
N ASN A 185 1.57 4.07 -15.63
CA ASN A 185 1.58 5.54 -15.69
C ASN A 185 0.45 6.21 -14.89
N LEU A 186 -0.61 5.46 -14.56
CA LEU A 186 -1.71 5.93 -13.71
C LEU A 186 -1.57 5.47 -12.25
N CYS A 187 -0.64 4.55 -11.97
CA CYS A 187 -0.39 4.02 -10.62
C CYS A 187 0.50 4.93 -9.76
N THR A 188 1.32 5.79 -10.37
CA THR A 188 2.13 6.80 -9.67
C THR A 188 1.35 8.09 -9.47
N ASP A 189 1.66 8.84 -8.41
CA ASP A 189 1.01 10.12 -8.09
C ASP A 189 1.07 11.08 -9.29
N ASN A 190 -0.09 11.57 -9.73
CA ASN A 190 -0.26 12.37 -10.93
C ASN A 190 -1.50 13.27 -10.83
N GLY A 191 -1.53 14.37 -11.59
CA GLY A 191 -2.67 15.30 -11.56
C GLY A 191 -3.98 14.73 -12.13
N VAL A 192 -3.92 13.67 -12.96
CA VAL A 192 -5.10 13.08 -13.61
C VAL A 192 -6.01 12.42 -12.58
N MET A 193 -5.46 11.70 -11.58
CA MET A 193 -6.28 11.08 -10.53
C MET A 193 -7.02 12.13 -9.67
N VAL A 194 -6.38 13.29 -9.43
CA VAL A 194 -6.96 14.40 -8.68
C VAL A 194 -8.10 15.04 -9.49
N ALA A 195 -7.85 15.36 -10.75
CA ALA A 195 -8.84 15.93 -11.65
C ALA A 195 -10.05 14.99 -11.84
N TRP A 196 -9.81 13.68 -12.03
CA TRP A 196 -10.87 12.69 -12.18
C TRP A 196 -11.75 12.59 -10.92
N THR A 197 -11.12 12.57 -9.74
CA THR A 197 -11.85 12.59 -8.47
C THR A 197 -12.73 13.83 -8.36
N GLY A 198 -12.21 15.01 -8.74
CA GLY A 198 -12.97 16.25 -8.77
C GLY A 198 -14.17 16.20 -9.72
N ILE A 199 -14.00 15.65 -10.93
CA ILE A 199 -15.09 15.47 -11.90
C ILE A 199 -16.19 14.56 -11.36
N GLU A 200 -15.83 13.43 -10.74
CA GLU A 200 -16.78 12.49 -10.15
C GLU A 200 -17.57 13.14 -9.00
N HIS A 201 -16.90 13.93 -8.16
CA HIS A 201 -17.56 14.71 -7.11
C HIS A 201 -18.49 15.79 -7.68
N PHE A 202 -18.04 16.53 -8.70
CA PHE A 202 -18.83 17.56 -9.37
C PHE A 202 -20.12 16.98 -9.98
N ARG A 203 -20.04 15.82 -10.66
CA ARG A 203 -21.19 15.12 -11.23
C ARG A 203 -22.24 14.71 -10.19
N LEU A 204 -21.82 14.43 -8.95
CA LEU A 204 -22.72 14.16 -7.83
C LEU A 204 -23.22 15.43 -7.13
N GLY A 205 -22.94 16.63 -7.66
CA GLY A 205 -23.31 17.90 -7.04
C GLY A 205 -22.54 18.19 -5.75
N ARG A 206 -21.35 17.58 -5.58
CA ARG A 206 -20.46 17.75 -4.43
C ARG A 206 -19.34 18.72 -4.79
N PHE A 207 -19.69 19.99 -4.92
CA PHE A 207 -18.76 21.07 -5.16
C PHE A 207 -19.15 22.28 -4.32
N GLU A 208 -18.18 23.15 -4.06
CA GLU A 208 -18.42 24.49 -3.53
C GLU A 208 -18.53 25.46 -4.70
N SER A 209 -19.43 26.43 -4.60
CA SER A 209 -19.51 27.50 -5.60
C SER A 209 -18.18 28.22 -5.66
N PRO A 210 -17.69 28.60 -6.86
CA PRO A 210 -16.49 29.41 -6.95
C PRO A 210 -16.67 30.69 -6.13
N PRO A 211 -15.61 31.17 -5.46
CA PRO A 211 -15.65 32.43 -4.73
C PRO A 211 -16.07 33.58 -5.65
N SER A 212 -16.64 34.63 -5.07
CA SER A 212 -17.05 35.80 -5.86
C SER A 212 -15.82 36.47 -6.48
N ALA A 213 -15.95 37.04 -7.69
CA ALA A 213 -14.86 37.76 -8.35
C ALA A 213 -14.33 38.96 -7.54
N ASN A 214 -15.09 39.42 -6.55
CA ASN A 214 -14.75 40.55 -5.68
C ASN A 214 -14.32 40.12 -4.26
N GLU A 215 -14.22 38.81 -4.00
CA GLU A 215 -13.77 38.30 -2.71
C GLU A 215 -12.24 38.47 -2.61
N PRO A 216 -11.70 39.06 -1.54
CA PRO A 216 -10.26 39.19 -1.38
C PRO A 216 -9.61 37.79 -1.39
N GLU A 217 -8.41 37.67 -1.98
CA GLU A 217 -7.63 36.43 -2.11
C GLU A 217 -7.12 35.87 -0.76
N ASP A 218 -7.82 36.11 0.35
CA ASP A 218 -7.50 35.59 1.68
C ASP A 218 -8.03 34.15 1.86
N PHE A 219 -8.05 33.35 0.79
CA PHE A 219 -8.55 31.97 0.82
C PHE A 219 -7.55 31.06 1.53
N VAL A 220 -7.87 30.64 2.76
CA VAL A 220 -7.03 29.73 3.54
C VAL A 220 -7.43 28.29 3.24
N PHE A 221 -6.53 27.53 2.60
CA PHE A 221 -6.70 26.08 2.48
C PHE A 221 -6.37 25.38 3.81
N ASP A 222 -7.33 24.62 4.35
CA ASP A 222 -7.09 23.70 5.46
C ASP A 222 -6.30 22.47 4.94
N LEU A 223 -4.98 22.58 4.96
CA LEU A 223 -4.10 21.47 4.62
C LEU A 223 -4.16 20.42 5.74
N ARG A 224 -4.58 19.21 5.41
CA ARG A 224 -4.65 18.07 6.34
C ARG A 224 -3.56 17.05 6.01
N PRO A 225 -2.42 17.05 6.72
CA PRO A 225 -1.35 16.08 6.48
C PRO A 225 -1.79 14.63 6.69
N ARG A 226 -2.79 14.41 7.57
CA ARG A 226 -3.40 13.10 7.82
C ARG A 226 -4.90 13.22 7.71
N TRP A 227 -5.44 12.84 6.56
CA TRP A 227 -6.87 12.84 6.31
C TRP A 227 -7.38 11.41 6.15
N PRO A 228 -8.10 10.84 7.15
CA PRO A 228 -8.63 9.49 7.03
C PRO A 228 -9.68 9.42 5.90
N LEU A 229 -9.57 8.42 5.03
CA LEU A 229 -10.54 8.23 3.93
C LEU A 229 -11.88 7.70 4.43
N GLY A 230 -11.85 6.75 5.36
CA GLY A 230 -13.02 6.11 5.91
C GLY A 230 -12.86 5.83 7.40
N GLU A 231 -13.87 5.22 8.00
CA GLU A 231 -13.74 4.72 9.36
C GLU A 231 -12.97 3.39 9.38
N GLU A 232 -12.18 3.19 10.43
CA GLU A 232 -11.41 1.97 10.63
C GLU A 232 -12.36 0.82 11.02
N TYR A 233 -12.22 -0.32 10.34
CA TYR A 233 -12.96 -1.52 10.65
C TYR A 233 -12.42 -2.17 11.94
N SER A 234 -13.30 -2.48 12.90
CA SER A 234 -12.92 -2.81 14.28
C SER A 234 -12.61 -4.29 14.54
N GLN A 235 -12.90 -5.18 13.58
CA GLN A 235 -12.71 -6.62 13.76
C GLN A 235 -11.22 -6.99 13.87
N GLY A 236 -10.90 -7.90 14.80
CA GLY A 236 -9.53 -8.46 14.92
C GLY A 236 -8.49 -7.60 15.65
N ARG A 237 -8.89 -6.47 16.27
CA ARG A 237 -7.98 -5.65 17.09
C ARG A 237 -7.31 -6.49 18.19
N SER A 238 -5.97 -6.48 18.20
CA SER A 238 -5.20 -6.77 19.41
C SER A 238 -5.08 -5.48 20.21
N GLU A 239 -5.51 -5.47 21.47
CA GLU A 239 -5.25 -4.35 22.38
C GLU A 239 -3.73 -4.28 22.65
N ALA A 240 -3.01 -3.50 21.85
CA ALA A 240 -1.60 -3.21 22.09
C ALA A 240 -1.34 -1.70 22.11
N CYS A 241 -0.56 -1.32 23.11
CA CYS A 241 -0.50 -0.04 23.78
C CYS A 241 0.39 1.00 23.05
N SER A 242 -0.14 2.22 22.93
CA SER A 242 0.54 3.52 22.77
C SER A 242 -0.09 4.35 21.65
N LEU A 243 -1.31 4.82 21.88
CA LEU A 243 -1.89 5.90 21.09
C LEU A 243 -1.36 7.21 21.66
N ARG A 244 -0.33 7.79 21.02
CA ARG A 244 -0.19 9.25 21.07
C ARG A 244 -1.51 9.80 20.55
N ARG A 245 -2.27 10.52 21.39
CA ARG A 245 -3.51 11.21 21.02
C ARG A 245 -3.19 12.32 20.01
N ALA A 246 -2.99 11.97 18.75
CA ALA A 246 -3.00 12.92 17.65
C ALA A 246 -4.43 13.44 17.48
N ARG A 247 -4.60 14.70 17.08
CA ARG A 247 -5.92 15.19 16.63
C ARG A 247 -6.28 14.37 15.38
N ILE A 248 -7.28 13.51 15.51
CA ILE A 248 -7.81 12.75 14.39
C ILE A 248 -8.88 13.64 13.74
N HIS A 249 -8.62 14.09 12.52
CA HIS A 249 -9.63 14.78 11.71
C HIS A 249 -10.77 13.80 11.37
N PRO A 250 -12.02 14.26 11.20
CA PRO A 250 -13.10 13.40 10.75
C PRO A 250 -12.75 12.79 9.38
N SER A 251 -13.21 11.55 9.16
CA SER A 251 -12.97 10.86 7.90
C SER A 251 -13.69 11.54 6.74
N LEU A 252 -13.15 11.43 5.53
CA LEU A 252 -13.79 11.92 4.32
C LEU A 252 -15.20 11.32 4.19
N THR A 253 -15.37 10.02 4.47
CA THR A 253 -16.70 9.38 4.54
C THR A 253 -17.64 10.09 5.51
N SER A 254 -17.20 10.37 6.74
CA SER A 254 -18.01 11.02 7.76
C SER A 254 -18.44 12.44 7.34
N ILE A 255 -17.51 13.22 6.78
CA ILE A 255 -17.78 14.58 6.27
C ILE A 255 -18.83 14.54 5.16
N ILE A 256 -18.67 13.64 4.19
CA ILE A 256 -19.58 13.53 3.05
C ILE A 256 -20.98 13.10 3.49
N GLN A 257 -21.07 12.17 4.44
CA GLN A 257 -22.36 11.75 5.00
C GLN A 257 -23.06 12.88 5.75
N GLY A 258 -22.33 13.64 6.57
CA GLY A 258 -22.86 14.81 7.27
C GLY A 258 -23.43 15.87 6.31
N LEU A 259 -22.69 16.22 5.25
CA LEU A 259 -23.14 17.18 4.23
C LEU A 259 -24.39 16.69 3.47
N THR A 260 -24.51 15.38 3.25
CA THR A 260 -25.67 14.80 2.57
C THR A 260 -26.93 14.87 3.44
N GLN A 261 -26.82 14.55 4.74
CA GLN A 261 -27.93 14.66 5.70
C GLN A 261 -28.44 16.10 5.82
N GLN A 262 -27.53 17.07 5.89
CA GLN A 262 -27.86 18.50 6.00
C GLN A 262 -28.63 19.01 4.77
N LYS A 263 -28.19 18.65 3.55
CA LYS A 263 -28.92 18.94 2.29
C LYS A 263 -30.31 18.30 2.20
N THR A 264 -30.58 17.25 2.98
CA THR A 264 -31.88 16.56 2.98
C THR A 264 -32.85 17.23 3.96
N LEU A 265 -32.33 17.76 5.06
CA LEU A 265 -33.07 18.54 6.05
C LEU A 265 -33.47 19.93 5.53
N ASP A 266 -32.61 20.60 4.74
CA ASP A 266 -32.91 21.91 4.14
C ASP A 266 -33.94 21.86 2.99
N LYS A 267 -34.38 20.67 2.59
CA LYS A 267 -35.36 20.45 1.50
C LYS A 267 -36.76 20.04 1.98
N ASN A 268 -36.95 19.83 3.28
CA ASN A 268 -38.25 19.53 3.91
C ASN A 268 -38.74 20.74 4.71
#